data_AF-A0A6J5VQJ5-F1
#
_entry.id   AF-A0A6J5VQJ5-F1
#
_cell.length_a   1.000
_cell.length_b   1.000
_cell.length_c   1.000
_cell.angle_alpha   90.00
_cell.angle_beta   90.00
_cell.angle_gamma   90.00
#
_symmetry.space_group_name_H-M   'P 1'
#
loop_
_entity.id
_entity.type
_entity.pdbx_description
1 polymer ?
#
loop_
_entity_poly.entity_id
_entity_poly.type
_entity_poly.pdbx_seq_one_letter_code
_entity_poly.pdbx_strand_id
1 'polypeptide(L)'
;MITWPVSAEQFYNEKLVTEILRIGVAVGSEKWASLVDVKKEASVKRDAIEKAVAQVMVGDEAEEMRSRARGLRELARRAIEKGGSSYSD
;
A
#
# COMPACT_ATOMS: atom_id res chain seq x y z
N MET A 1 -2.33 -1.06 -4.33
CA MET A 1 -2.83 -0.08 -3.34
C MET A 1 -2.22 1.28 -3.62
N ILE A 2 -2.94 2.38 -3.42
CA ILE A 2 -2.31 3.71 -3.34
C ILE A 2 -2.10 3.99 -1.85
N THR A 3 -0.85 4.12 -1.41
CA THR A 3 -0.55 4.38 0.01
C THR A 3 -0.61 5.87 0.29
N TRP A 4 -1.35 6.22 1.34
CA TRP A 4 -1.50 7.58 1.85
C TRP A 4 -1.30 7.55 3.37
N PRO A 5 -0.04 7.46 3.84
CA PRO A 5 0.24 7.45 5.25
C PRO A 5 -0.06 8.81 5.87
N VAL A 6 -0.60 8.78 7.08
CA VAL A 6 -0.96 9.93 7.90
C VAL A 6 -0.18 9.89 9.21
N SER A 7 -0.22 8.79 9.95
CA SER A 7 0.38 8.72 11.29
C SER A 7 0.69 7.28 11.73
N ALA A 8 1.05 7.10 13.00
CA ALA A 8 1.41 5.83 13.62
C ALA A 8 2.47 5.06 12.80
N GLU A 9 2.25 3.77 12.54
CA GLU A 9 3.14 2.87 11.81
C GLU A 9 2.96 2.92 10.28
N GLN A 10 2.04 3.75 9.77
CA GLN A 10 1.62 3.71 8.36
C GLN A 10 2.76 3.98 7.38
N PHE A 11 3.76 4.78 7.75
CA PHE A 11 4.95 5.03 6.93
C PHE A 11 5.82 3.77 6.79
N TYR A 12 5.91 2.93 7.83
CA TYR A 12 6.58 1.64 7.72
C TYR A 12 5.77 0.66 6.86
N ASN A 13 4.46 0.63 7.05
CA ASN A 13 3.57 -0.19 6.22
C ASN A 13 3.61 0.23 4.75
N GLU A 14 3.76 1.52 4.45
CA GLU A 14 3.97 2.01 3.10
C GLU A 14 5.23 1.38 2.48
N LYS A 15 6.36 1.36 3.19
CA LYS A 15 7.60 0.74 2.71
C LYS A 15 7.43 -0.75 2.46
N LEU A 16 6.72 -1.46 3.33
CA LEU A 16 6.38 -2.86 3.12
C LEU A 16 5.58 -3.05 1.82
N VAL A 17 4.55 -2.22 1.59
CA VAL A 17 3.66 -2.34 0.42
C VAL A 17 4.35 -1.95 -0.88
N THR A 18 5.14 -0.89 -0.87
CA THR A 18 5.69 -0.24 -2.08
C THR A 18 7.07 -0.79 -2.46
N GLU A 19 7.97 -0.99 -1.50
CA GLU A 19 9.36 -1.36 -1.78
C GLU A 19 9.60 -2.86 -1.69
N ILE A 20 9.01 -3.52 -0.68
CA ILE A 20 9.22 -4.95 -0.40
C ILE A 20 8.24 -5.79 -1.22
N LEU A 21 6.94 -5.63 -0.99
CA LEU A 21 5.91 -6.41 -1.68
C LEU A 21 5.68 -5.91 -3.12
N ARG A 22 5.98 -4.63 -3.39
CA ARG A 22 5.81 -3.98 -4.70
C ARG A 22 4.40 -4.15 -5.26
N ILE A 23 3.38 -4.00 -4.42
CA ILE A 23 1.95 -4.14 -4.78
C ILE A 23 1.19 -2.81 -4.73
N GLY A 24 1.90 -1.70 -4.61
CA GLY A 24 1.30 -0.38 -4.50
C GLY A 24 2.23 0.75 -4.85
N VAL A 25 1.63 1.94 -4.91
CA VAL A 25 2.27 3.20 -5.29
C VAL A 25 2.03 4.21 -4.17
N ALA A 26 3.07 4.96 -3.80
CA ALA A 26 2.94 6.05 -2.85
C ALA A 26 2.30 7.28 -3.49
N VAL A 27 1.33 7.89 -2.80
CA VAL A 27 0.69 9.14 -3.27
C VAL A 27 1.59 10.36 -3.02
N GLY A 28 2.63 10.23 -2.18
CA GLY A 28 3.56 11.31 -1.84
C GLY A 28 3.22 12.07 -0.55
N SER A 29 2.50 11.43 0.39
CA SER A 29 2.35 11.96 1.74
C SER A 29 3.60 11.63 2.56
N GLU A 30 4.42 12.64 2.87
CA GLU A 30 5.74 12.43 3.49
C GLU A 30 5.82 12.88 4.95
N LYS A 31 4.82 13.60 5.46
CA LYS A 31 4.84 14.15 6.81
C LYS A 31 3.97 13.34 7.74
N TRP A 32 4.59 12.85 8.81
CA TRP A 32 3.86 12.23 9.92
C TRP A 32 3.01 13.29 10.63
N ALA A 33 1.72 13.04 10.72
CA ALA A 33 0.75 13.97 11.25
C ALA A 33 0.33 13.61 12.68
N SER A 34 0.29 14.61 13.56
CA SER A 34 -0.43 14.46 14.83
C SER A 34 -1.94 14.60 14.60
N LEU A 35 -2.77 14.10 15.52
CA LEU A 35 -4.25 14.20 15.43
C LEU A 35 -4.78 15.64 15.29
N VAL A 36 -3.92 16.65 15.52
CA VAL A 36 -4.27 18.07 15.51
C VAL A 36 -4.24 18.67 14.10
N ASP A 37 -3.32 18.25 13.23
CA ASP A 37 -3.02 18.95 11.96
C ASP A 37 -3.00 18.04 10.71
N VAL A 38 -3.77 16.95 10.74
CA VAL A 38 -3.88 15.97 9.64
C VAL A 38 -4.13 16.63 8.26
N LYS A 39 -5.01 17.64 8.20
CA LYS A 39 -5.32 18.33 6.93
C LYS A 39 -4.12 19.06 6.33
N LYS A 40 -3.19 19.54 7.14
CA LYS A 40 -2.02 20.27 6.68
C LYS A 40 -0.87 19.31 6.41
N GLU A 41 -0.66 18.37 7.32
CA GLU A 41 0.49 17.48 7.34
C GLU A 41 0.35 16.35 6.30
N ALA A 42 -0.83 15.73 6.16
CA ALA A 42 -1.07 14.68 5.17
C ALA A 42 -1.69 15.19 3.85
N SER A 43 -1.63 16.51 3.59
CA SER A 43 -2.17 17.06 2.33
C SER A 43 -1.31 16.70 1.13
N VAL A 44 -1.97 16.33 0.04
CA VAL A 44 -1.33 16.00 -1.23
C VAL A 44 -2.02 16.74 -2.36
N LYS A 45 -1.24 17.28 -3.29
CA LYS A 45 -1.77 18.01 -4.45
C LYS A 45 -2.53 17.07 -5.38
N ARG A 46 -3.59 17.59 -6.01
CA ARG A 46 -4.39 16.86 -7.00
C ARG A 46 -3.53 16.14 -8.04
N ASP A 47 -2.51 16.80 -8.58
CA ASP A 47 -1.66 16.23 -9.63
C ASP A 47 -0.91 14.97 -9.18
N ALA A 48 -0.51 14.91 -7.91
CA ALA A 48 0.14 13.72 -7.36
C ALA A 48 -0.86 12.56 -7.18
N ILE A 49 -2.09 12.88 -6.77
CA ILE A 49 -3.18 11.91 -6.70
C ILE A 49 -3.49 11.35 -8.10
N GLU A 50 -3.63 12.22 -9.09
CA GLU A 50 -3.92 11.84 -10.47
C GLU A 50 -2.83 10.92 -11.04
N LYS A 51 -1.55 11.27 -10.82
CA LYS A 51 -0.41 10.43 -11.20
C LYS A 51 -0.44 9.05 -10.52
N ALA A 52 -0.67 8.99 -9.21
CA ALA A 52 -0.72 7.73 -8.48
C ALA A 52 -1.87 6.83 -8.96
N VAL A 53 -3.04 7.41 -9.25
CA VAL A 53 -4.19 6.69 -9.84
C VAL A 53 -3.84 6.17 -11.23
N ALA A 54 -3.30 7.00 -12.10
CA ALA A 54 -2.89 6.57 -13.44
C ALA A 54 -1.87 5.43 -13.39
N GLN A 55 -0.86 5.51 -12.53
CA GLN A 55 0.17 4.50 -12.39
C GLN A 55 -0.38 3.14 -11.93
N VAL A 56 -1.33 3.11 -10.98
CA VAL A 56 -1.93 1.86 -10.50
C VAL A 56 -2.90 1.24 -11.51
N MET A 57 -3.58 2.06 -12.31
CA MET A 57 -4.59 1.59 -13.25
C MET A 57 -3.98 1.15 -14.57
N VAL A 58 -3.18 2.01 -15.19
CA VAL A 58 -2.70 1.89 -16.57
C VAL A 58 -1.19 2.08 -16.73
N GLY A 59 -0.45 2.26 -15.63
CA GLY A 59 1.01 2.35 -15.68
C GLY A 59 1.68 1.04 -16.07
N ASP A 60 2.94 1.12 -16.49
CA ASP A 60 3.70 -0.03 -17.02
C ASP A 60 3.76 -1.21 -16.04
N GLU A 61 3.92 -0.94 -14.75
CA GLU A 61 3.98 -1.96 -13.70
C GLU A 61 2.60 -2.38 -13.14
N ALA A 62 1.50 -1.81 -13.65
CA ALA A 62 0.16 -1.99 -13.09
C ALA A 62 -0.28 -3.46 -13.10
N GLU A 63 -0.02 -4.17 -14.20
CA GLU A 63 -0.39 -5.58 -14.30
C GLU A 63 0.49 -6.48 -13.42
N GLU A 64 1.78 -6.18 -13.31
CA GLU A 64 2.67 -6.90 -12.41
C GLU A 64 2.27 -6.72 -10.94
N MET A 65 1.94 -5.49 -10.53
CA MET A 65 1.41 -5.21 -9.20
C MET A 65 0.15 -6.03 -8.91
N ARG A 66 -0.79 -6.10 -9.87
CA ARG A 66 -2.00 -6.93 -9.74
C ARG A 66 -1.67 -8.42 -9.66
N SER A 67 -0.70 -8.89 -10.43
CA SER A 67 -0.24 -10.28 -10.40
C SER A 67 0.34 -10.64 -9.03
N ARG A 68 1.25 -9.82 -8.49
CA ARG A 68 1.83 -9.99 -7.14
C ARG A 68 0.75 -9.97 -6.06
N ALA A 69 -0.19 -9.04 -6.13
CA ALA A 69 -1.31 -8.96 -5.17
C ALA A 69 -2.20 -10.22 -5.20
N ARG A 70 -2.46 -10.78 -6.39
CA ARG A 70 -3.19 -12.06 -6.53
C ARG A 70 -2.39 -13.22 -5.91
N GLY A 71 -1.08 -13.28 -6.11
CA GLY A 71 -0.22 -14.28 -5.47
C GLY A 71 -0.27 -14.21 -3.94
N LEU A 72 -0.21 -13.00 -3.37
CA LEU A 72 -0.33 -12.78 -1.92
C LEU A 72 -1.71 -13.18 -1.38
N ARG A 73 -2.79 -12.93 -2.15
CA ARG A 73 -4.15 -13.37 -1.78
C ARG A 73 -4.22 -14.89 -1.60
N GLU A 74 -3.66 -15.65 -2.53
CA GLU A 74 -3.67 -17.12 -2.44
C GLU A 74 -2.78 -17.63 -1.30
N LEU A 75 -1.66 -16.96 -1.01
CA LEU A 75 -0.82 -17.27 0.16
C LEU A 75 -1.56 -17.02 1.47
N ALA A 76 -2.21 -15.86 1.59
CA ALA A 76 -2.97 -15.50 2.79
C ALA A 76 -4.13 -16.47 3.05
N ARG A 77 -4.83 -16.90 1.99
CA ARG A 77 -5.89 -17.91 2.10
C ARG A 77 -5.34 -19.26 2.58
N ARG A 78 -4.26 -19.74 1.98
CA ARG A 78 -3.63 -21.01 2.40
C ARG A 78 -3.10 -20.98 3.82
N ALA A 79 -2.62 -19.82 4.29
CA ALA A 79 -2.07 -19.68 5.64
C ALA A 79 -3.10 -20.00 6.75
N ILE A 80 -4.40 -19.73 6.50
CA ILE A 80 -5.48 -19.92 7.48
C ILE A 80 -6.27 -21.22 7.31
N GLU A 81 -6.10 -21.93 6.19
CA GLU A 81 -6.73 -23.23 5.96
C GLU A 81 -6.14 -24.29 6.90
N LYS A 82 -6.85 -25.41 7.12
CA LYS A 82 -6.39 -26.47 8.04
C LYS A 82 -5.01 -27.00 7.60
N GLY A 83 -4.04 -26.94 8.50
CA GLY A 83 -2.63 -27.29 8.23
C GLY A 83 -1.81 -26.16 7.59
N GLY A 84 -2.39 -24.97 7.43
CA GLY A 84 -1.69 -23.75 7.04
C GLY A 84 -0.80 -23.19 8.16
N SER A 85 0.09 -22.27 7.80
CA SER A 85 1.09 -21.73 8.73
C SER A 85 0.45 -21.03 9.92
N SER A 86 -0.52 -20.14 9.69
CA SER A 86 -1.22 -19.42 10.78
C SER A 86 -2.25 -20.28 11.51
N TYR A 87 -2.71 -21.39 10.90
CA TYR A 87 -3.56 -22.36 11.59
C TYR A 87 -2.79 -23.22 12.60
N SER A 88 -1.48 -23.41 12.35
CA SER A 88 -0.64 -24.34 13.11
C SER A 88 0.31 -23.62 14.09
N ASP A 89 0.33 -22.29 14.08
CA ASP A 89 1.09 -21.41 14.98
C ASP A 89 0.23 -21.07 16.21
#